data_AF-A0AAU0NXL8-F1
#
_entry.id   AF-A0AAU0NXL8-F1
#
_cell.length_a   1.000
_cell.length_b   1.000
_cell.length_c   1.000
_cell.angle_alpha   90.00
_cell.angle_beta   90.00
_cell.angle_gamma   90.00
#
_symmetry.space_group_name_H-M   'P 1'
#
loop_
_entity.id
_entity.type
_entity.pdbx_description
1 polymer ?
#
loop_
_entity_poly.entity_id
_entity_poly.type
_entity_poly.pdbx_seq_one_letter_code
_entity_poly.pdbx_strand_id
1 'polypeptide(L)'
;MNFIKNLKIVHKISLLSASFFIFLLLLGITSILQVSKVNYGIKQLSESRLTPIVELEKAKSNIEYIRTKSSSLMDATDDNTRKTVKADLTTHITAVDKALENYKSNSEYKTLLDNYDKFISAEEAFIKIAESGNITKQGPPTEAINLDKAKISVVASFDEIINKHVASANSTYEMSKKVFGSTMIIIISLAAVCLIITGILSLIIIKETVVPIKKVTERLKEISNNNGDLTQRIGYESKDEIGELSSNFDMFINKLHVIIKEIYGSANTISASSEELSMATKTTAESLDTISSTVAEIASSTSDGAAVSEETSAHLAEVARFTEATSLATKNTTSNSKRAKESAENGSIKISEIVSSITDIEDSSKQVSLMISELDNSSQKIGDIIQIITGISEQTNMLALNAAIEAARAGEAGKGFTVVADEIRKLADESNSAAKQISDLIKENQLKSASAVCSVSKVEEKVSLGVNKASEVGQIMQNIIENTQEIVSEVEEIDKSTETQVESTKEMEMAINTIAANSSEIAAGTENISASIEEQLSIVNEVERTTENLSEMSRKLKEIVSGFRV
;
A
#
# COMPACT_ATOMS: atom_id res chain seq x y z
N MET A 1 42.03 45.74 -16.99
CA MET A 1 40.86 45.08 -17.62
C MET A 1 39.86 44.48 -16.62
N ASN A 2 40.29 43.93 -15.48
CA ASN A 2 39.37 43.35 -14.47
C ASN A 2 38.42 44.35 -13.78
N PHE A 3 38.75 45.64 -13.77
CA PHE A 3 37.88 46.67 -13.21
C PHE A 3 36.60 46.83 -14.05
N ILE A 4 36.73 46.92 -15.38
CA ILE A 4 35.57 47.08 -16.28
C ILE A 4 34.72 45.81 -16.25
N LYS A 5 35.32 44.62 -16.24
CA LYS A 5 34.58 43.34 -16.17
C LYS A 5 33.57 43.31 -15.00
N ASN A 6 33.99 43.75 -13.82
CA ASN A 6 33.18 43.72 -12.59
C ASN A 6 32.25 44.94 -12.39
N LEU A 7 32.27 45.92 -13.30
CA LEU A 7 31.33 47.03 -13.24
C LEU A 7 29.95 46.56 -13.70
N LYS A 8 28.92 47.01 -13.00
CA LYS A 8 27.53 46.86 -13.40
C LYS A 8 27.30 47.43 -14.80
N ILE A 9 26.40 46.82 -15.58
CA ILE A 9 26.10 47.21 -16.97
C ILE A 9 25.74 48.71 -17.06
N VAL A 10 24.96 49.21 -16.11
CA VAL A 10 24.58 50.63 -16.03
C VAL A 10 25.80 51.56 -15.91
N HIS A 11 26.83 51.16 -15.16
CA HIS A 11 28.05 51.95 -15.00
C HIS A 11 28.94 51.88 -16.25
N LYS A 12 29.00 50.73 -16.93
CA LYS A 12 29.68 50.56 -18.22
C LYS A 12 29.09 51.50 -19.28
N ILE A 13 27.76 51.51 -19.42
CA ILE A 13 27.05 52.37 -20.39
C ILE A 13 27.17 53.86 -19.99
N SER A 14 27.00 54.19 -18.71
CA SER A 14 27.16 55.57 -18.23
C SER A 14 28.55 56.15 -18.51
N LEU A 15 29.61 55.34 -18.41
CA LEU A 15 30.98 55.78 -18.68
C LEU A 15 31.22 56.12 -20.16
N LEU A 16 30.63 55.36 -21.08
CA LEU A 16 30.65 55.66 -22.53
C LEU A 16 29.89 56.97 -22.83
N SER A 17 28.66 57.09 -22.33
CA SER A 17 27.82 58.27 -22.53
C SER A 17 28.46 59.54 -21.95
N ALA A 18 28.97 59.47 -20.72
CA ALA A 18 29.65 60.59 -20.08
C ALA A 18 30.89 61.05 -20.85
N SER A 19 31.71 60.11 -21.35
CA SER A 19 32.88 60.43 -22.18
C SER A 19 32.47 61.18 -23.45
N PHE A 20 31.42 60.71 -24.15
CA PHE A 20 30.93 61.36 -25.36
C PHE A 20 30.41 62.79 -25.09
N PHE A 21 29.61 62.99 -24.04
CA PHE A 21 29.11 64.32 -23.67
C PHE A 21 30.23 65.30 -23.30
N ILE A 22 31.27 64.85 -22.59
CA ILE A 22 32.44 65.68 -22.26
C ILE A 22 33.14 66.16 -23.53
N PHE A 23 33.35 65.28 -24.51
CA PHE A 23 33.99 65.67 -25.78
C PHE A 23 33.11 66.61 -26.62
N LEU A 24 31.79 66.41 -26.64
CA LEU A 24 30.85 67.32 -27.30
C LEU A 24 30.94 68.73 -26.71
N LEU A 25 30.99 68.83 -25.38
CA LEU A 25 31.09 70.10 -24.66
C LEU A 25 32.44 70.79 -24.95
N LEU A 26 33.54 70.05 -24.94
CA LEU A 26 34.87 70.56 -25.31
C LEU A 26 34.94 71.05 -26.77
N LEU A 27 34.37 70.30 -27.72
CA LEU A 27 34.28 70.69 -29.12
C LEU A 27 33.44 71.97 -29.30
N GLY A 28 32.30 72.06 -28.61
CA GLY A 28 31.43 73.24 -28.65
C GLY A 28 32.14 74.50 -28.15
N ILE A 29 32.75 74.43 -26.96
CA ILE A 29 33.48 75.57 -26.37
C ILE A 29 34.64 76.00 -27.28
N THR A 30 35.47 75.06 -27.74
CA THR A 30 36.63 75.38 -28.57
C THR A 30 36.24 75.98 -29.92
N SER A 31 35.16 75.49 -30.54
CA SER A 31 34.63 76.06 -31.79
C SER A 31 34.18 77.50 -31.61
N ILE A 32 33.39 77.80 -30.57
CA ILE A 32 32.90 79.16 -30.30
C ILE A 32 34.07 80.15 -30.07
N LEU A 33 35.06 79.75 -29.27
CA LEU A 33 36.24 80.57 -28.96
C LEU A 33 37.11 80.86 -30.19
N GLN A 34 37.24 79.91 -31.12
CA GLN A 34 38.09 80.11 -32.29
C GLN A 34 37.38 80.87 -33.42
N VAL A 35 36.08 80.60 -33.65
CA VAL A 35 35.28 81.34 -34.65
C VAL A 35 35.16 82.82 -34.26
N SER A 36 35.04 83.14 -32.97
CA SER A 36 35.02 84.53 -32.50
C SER A 36 36.32 85.29 -32.79
N LYS A 37 37.50 84.63 -32.74
CA LYS A 37 38.78 85.24 -33.13
C LYS A 37 38.86 85.55 -34.62
N VAL A 38 38.36 84.64 -35.47
CA VAL A 38 38.29 84.86 -36.92
C VAL A 38 37.36 86.05 -37.22
N ASN A 39 36.20 86.10 -36.58
CA ASN A 39 35.25 87.20 -36.73
C ASN A 39 35.85 88.56 -36.31
N TYR A 40 36.64 88.59 -35.25
CA TYR A 40 37.37 89.80 -34.82
C TYR A 40 38.37 90.29 -35.87
N GLY A 41 39.13 89.39 -36.50
CA GLY A 41 40.06 89.72 -37.57
C GLY A 41 39.38 90.29 -38.82
N ILE A 42 38.22 89.72 -39.20
CA ILE A 42 37.41 90.23 -40.31
C ILE A 42 36.88 91.64 -40.01
N LYS A 43 36.42 91.89 -38.77
CA LYS A 43 35.95 93.21 -38.35
C LYS A 43 37.06 94.28 -38.44
N GLN A 44 38.27 93.97 -37.98
CA GLN A 44 39.43 94.87 -38.11
C GLN A 44 39.77 95.18 -39.58
N LEU A 45 39.72 94.17 -40.45
CA LEU A 45 40.01 94.34 -41.88
C LEU A 45 39.01 95.30 -42.54
N SER A 46 37.73 95.18 -42.20
CA SER A 46 36.67 96.03 -42.75
C SER A 46 36.74 97.46 -42.21
N GLU A 47 36.67 97.65 -40.89
CA GLU A 47 36.48 98.97 -40.29
C GLU A 47 37.79 99.78 -40.19
N SER A 48 38.90 99.12 -39.85
CA SER A 48 40.14 99.82 -39.47
C SER A 48 41.20 99.86 -40.57
N ARG A 49 40.95 99.23 -41.73
CA ARG A 49 41.93 99.13 -42.83
C ARG A 49 41.34 99.52 -44.18
N LEU A 50 40.23 98.88 -44.60
CA LEU A 50 39.61 99.15 -45.90
C LEU A 50 38.91 100.51 -45.98
N THR A 51 38.15 100.92 -44.95
CA THR A 51 37.45 102.21 -44.96
C THR A 51 38.40 103.40 -45.13
N PRO A 52 39.52 103.51 -44.39
CA PRO A 52 40.50 104.59 -44.61
C PRO A 52 41.10 104.60 -46.01
N ILE A 53 41.39 103.43 -46.60
CA ILE A 53 41.91 103.36 -47.98
C ILE A 53 40.93 104.04 -48.95
N VAL A 54 39.65 103.70 -48.87
CA VAL A 54 38.63 104.24 -49.78
C VAL A 54 38.42 105.75 -49.58
N GLU A 55 38.46 106.24 -48.34
CA GLU A 55 38.31 107.67 -48.04
C GLU A 55 39.51 108.49 -48.52
N LEU A 56 40.73 108.00 -48.29
CA LEU A 56 41.96 108.68 -48.68
C LEU A 56 42.16 108.67 -50.21
N GLU A 57 41.80 107.59 -50.90
CA GLU A 57 41.82 107.55 -52.38
C GLU A 57 40.87 108.60 -52.96
N LYS A 58 39.65 108.72 -52.44
CA LYS A 58 38.70 109.77 -52.86
C LYS A 58 39.27 111.17 -52.63
N ALA A 59 39.90 111.41 -51.48
CA ALA A 59 40.53 112.68 -51.17
C ALA A 59 41.69 113.00 -52.13
N LYS A 60 42.57 112.02 -52.38
CA LYS A 60 43.66 112.12 -53.36
C LYS A 60 43.14 112.42 -54.77
N SER A 61 42.10 111.73 -55.22
CA SER A 61 41.48 111.97 -56.52
C SER A 61 40.92 113.40 -56.64
N ASN A 62 40.39 113.97 -55.56
CA ASN A 62 39.92 115.36 -55.56
C ASN A 62 41.08 116.36 -55.65
N ILE A 63 42.24 116.09 -55.03
CA ILE A 63 43.44 116.92 -55.20
C ILE A 63 43.90 116.96 -56.66
N GLU A 64 43.95 115.79 -57.30
CA GLU A 64 44.29 115.66 -58.71
C GLU A 64 43.29 116.44 -59.59
N TYR A 65 42.01 116.36 -59.26
CA TYR A 65 40.96 117.12 -59.95
C TYR A 65 41.11 118.63 -59.75
N ILE A 66 41.29 119.10 -58.51
CA ILE A 66 41.49 120.52 -58.15
C ILE A 66 42.60 121.09 -59.03
N ARG A 67 43.79 120.46 -59.02
CA ARG A 67 44.92 120.96 -59.79
C ARG A 67 44.61 121.06 -61.28
N THR A 68 44.02 120.03 -61.85
CA THR A 68 43.69 119.95 -63.28
C THR A 68 42.69 121.06 -63.65
N LYS A 69 41.66 121.23 -62.82
CA LYS A 69 40.57 122.17 -63.04
C LYS A 69 41.01 123.63 -62.84
N SER A 70 41.95 123.88 -61.92
CA SER A 70 42.51 125.20 -61.68
C SER A 70 43.25 125.76 -62.89
N SER A 71 43.91 124.91 -63.68
CA SER A 71 44.54 125.36 -64.93
C SER A 71 43.52 125.97 -65.91
N SER A 72 42.25 125.53 -65.89
CA SER A 72 41.19 126.11 -66.72
C SER A 72 40.86 127.57 -66.36
N LEU A 73 41.28 128.08 -65.19
CA LEU A 73 41.15 129.50 -64.86
C LEU A 73 42.04 130.39 -65.76
N MET A 74 43.16 129.86 -66.26
CA MET A 74 44.02 130.59 -67.19
C MET A 74 43.42 130.69 -68.60
N ASP A 75 42.63 129.70 -69.01
CA ASP A 75 42.00 129.65 -70.33
C ASP A 75 40.65 130.39 -70.38
N ALA A 76 40.12 130.81 -69.23
CA ALA A 76 38.82 131.46 -69.12
C ALA A 76 38.86 132.92 -69.62
N THR A 77 38.18 133.17 -70.75
CA THR A 77 38.09 134.47 -71.42
C THR A 77 37.02 135.40 -70.84
N ASP A 78 36.12 134.91 -69.98
CA ASP A 78 35.03 135.68 -69.36
C ASP A 78 34.89 135.39 -67.84
N ASP A 79 34.33 136.36 -67.11
CA ASP A 79 34.20 136.29 -65.65
C ASP A 79 33.17 135.26 -65.16
N ASN A 80 32.19 134.87 -65.98
CA ASN A 80 31.20 133.86 -65.59
C ASN A 80 31.86 132.48 -65.54
N THR A 81 32.66 132.14 -66.56
CA THR A 81 33.43 130.89 -66.59
C THR A 81 34.39 130.78 -65.40
N ARG A 82 35.08 131.87 -65.02
CA ARG A 82 35.95 131.89 -63.82
C ARG A 82 35.17 131.63 -62.53
N LYS A 83 33.98 132.22 -62.36
CA LYS A 83 33.12 131.97 -61.19
C LYS A 83 32.67 130.50 -61.10
N THR A 84 32.25 129.89 -62.21
CA THR A 84 31.82 128.49 -62.23
C THR A 84 32.96 127.54 -61.88
N VAL A 85 34.16 127.76 -62.46
CA VAL A 85 35.34 126.96 -62.14
C VAL A 85 35.72 127.10 -60.66
N LYS A 86 35.68 128.32 -60.10
CA LYS A 86 35.96 128.55 -58.68
C LYS A 86 34.98 127.85 -57.75
N ALA A 87 33.68 127.89 -58.05
CA ALA A 87 32.66 127.20 -57.27
C ALA A 87 32.87 125.67 -57.28
N ASP A 88 33.30 125.11 -58.41
CA ASP A 88 33.65 123.69 -58.56
C ASP A 88 34.89 123.34 -57.73
N LEU A 89 35.94 124.15 -57.81
CA LEU A 89 37.15 124.00 -56.99
C LEU A 89 36.84 124.05 -55.49
N THR A 90 36.03 125.01 -55.03
CA THR A 90 35.62 125.10 -53.62
C THR A 90 34.83 123.86 -53.18
N THR A 91 34.01 123.28 -54.06
CA THR A 91 33.27 122.04 -53.77
C THR A 91 34.22 120.87 -53.54
N HIS A 92 35.22 120.72 -54.40
CA HIS A 92 36.21 119.65 -54.27
C HIS A 92 37.18 119.87 -53.10
N ILE A 93 37.59 121.12 -52.81
CA ILE A 93 38.37 121.45 -51.61
C ILE A 93 37.59 121.07 -50.35
N THR A 94 36.31 121.45 -50.27
CA THR A 94 35.44 121.09 -49.13
C THR A 94 35.28 119.57 -48.97
N ALA A 95 35.23 118.83 -50.08
CA ALA A 95 35.17 117.37 -50.05
C ALA A 95 36.47 116.74 -49.50
N VAL A 96 37.63 117.32 -49.83
CA VAL A 96 38.91 116.89 -49.25
C VAL A 96 38.99 117.25 -47.78
N ASP A 97 38.60 118.46 -47.39
CA ASP A 97 38.58 118.90 -45.99
C ASP A 97 37.75 117.96 -45.11
N LYS A 98 36.55 117.59 -45.59
CA LYS A 98 35.66 116.66 -44.90
C LYS A 98 36.24 115.25 -44.84
N ALA A 99 36.88 114.79 -45.91
CA ALA A 99 37.54 113.49 -45.90
C ALA A 99 38.73 113.47 -44.92
N LEU A 100 39.45 114.58 -44.78
CA LEU A 100 40.59 114.70 -43.87
C LEU A 100 40.22 115.02 -42.42
N GLU A 101 38.98 115.43 -42.14
CA GLU A 101 38.50 115.84 -40.81
C GLU A 101 38.74 114.76 -39.74
N ASN A 102 38.42 113.51 -40.06
CA ASN A 102 38.59 112.36 -39.17
C ASN A 102 40.06 111.99 -38.92
N TYR A 103 41.00 112.56 -39.69
CA TYR A 103 42.42 112.25 -39.63
C TYR A 103 43.25 113.36 -38.96
N LYS A 104 42.66 114.55 -38.72
CA LYS A 104 43.34 115.73 -38.14
C LYS A 104 44.00 115.47 -36.78
N SER A 105 43.40 114.62 -35.95
CA SER A 105 43.92 114.31 -34.61
C SER A 105 44.94 113.18 -34.59
N ASN A 106 45.21 112.51 -35.71
CA ASN A 106 46.09 111.37 -35.77
C ASN A 106 47.50 111.77 -36.26
N SER A 107 48.51 111.56 -35.40
CA SER A 107 49.90 111.90 -35.69
C SER A 107 50.48 111.20 -36.92
N GLU A 108 49.92 110.06 -37.31
CA GLU A 108 50.30 109.31 -38.52
C GLU A 108 50.00 110.09 -39.80
N TYR A 109 48.98 110.96 -39.79
CA TYR A 109 48.54 111.74 -40.95
C TYR A 109 49.15 113.14 -40.97
N LYS A 110 49.99 113.48 -39.99
CA LYS A 110 50.53 114.84 -39.83
C LYS A 110 51.26 115.33 -41.09
N THR A 111 52.12 114.51 -41.68
CA THR A 111 52.85 114.87 -42.91
C THR A 111 51.91 115.06 -44.11
N LEU A 112 50.87 114.24 -44.22
CA LEU A 112 49.83 114.39 -45.24
C LEU A 112 49.07 115.70 -45.07
N LEU A 113 48.65 116.01 -43.84
CA LEU A 113 47.92 117.24 -43.51
C LEU A 113 48.78 118.49 -43.75
N ASP A 114 50.04 118.49 -43.31
CA ASP A 114 50.98 119.60 -43.55
C ASP A 114 51.21 119.84 -45.05
N ASN A 115 51.27 118.78 -45.86
CA ASN A 115 51.41 118.90 -47.31
C ASN A 115 50.11 119.32 -48.00
N TYR A 116 48.95 118.91 -47.46
CA TYR A 116 47.65 119.39 -47.91
C TYR A 116 47.47 120.89 -47.65
N ASP A 117 47.81 121.37 -46.46
CA ASP A 117 47.74 122.81 -46.13
C ASP A 117 48.65 123.64 -47.05
N LYS A 118 49.84 123.13 -47.37
CA LYS A 118 50.75 123.74 -48.36
C LYS A 118 50.16 123.73 -49.78
N PHE A 119 49.47 122.65 -50.16
CA PHE A 119 48.79 122.55 -51.45
C PHE A 119 47.65 123.58 -51.55
N ILE A 120 46.78 123.68 -50.53
CA ILE A 120 45.72 124.68 -50.49
C ILE A 120 46.29 126.10 -50.52
N SER A 121 47.36 126.37 -49.76
CA SER A 121 48.02 127.68 -49.77
C SER A 121 48.58 128.04 -51.15
N ALA A 122 49.16 127.07 -51.86
CA ALA A 122 49.67 127.26 -53.23
C ALA A 122 48.52 127.42 -54.24
N GLU A 123 47.41 126.73 -54.04
CA GLU A 123 46.21 126.78 -54.88
C GLU A 123 45.55 128.17 -54.77
N GLU A 124 45.38 128.69 -53.55
CA GLU A 124 44.86 130.04 -53.34
C GLU A 124 45.75 131.13 -53.96
N ALA A 125 47.07 130.97 -53.86
CA ALA A 125 48.02 131.88 -54.49
C ALA A 125 47.92 131.84 -56.02
N PHE A 126 47.76 130.63 -56.59
CA PHE A 126 47.57 130.44 -58.02
C PHE A 126 46.25 131.06 -58.51
N ILE A 127 45.14 130.85 -57.79
CA ILE A 127 43.84 131.45 -58.11
C ILE A 127 43.92 132.99 -58.12
N LYS A 128 44.60 133.61 -57.15
CA LYS A 128 44.77 135.08 -57.10
C LYS A 128 45.50 135.64 -58.33
N ILE A 129 46.53 134.95 -58.82
CA ILE A 129 47.26 135.40 -60.01
C ILE A 129 46.43 135.19 -61.27
N ALA A 130 45.71 134.07 -61.37
CA ALA A 130 44.77 133.84 -62.46
C ALA A 130 43.70 134.95 -62.55
N GLU A 131 43.27 135.51 -61.41
CA GLU A 131 42.32 136.63 -61.34
C GLU A 131 42.91 137.99 -61.78
N SER A 132 44.23 138.21 -61.63
CA SER A 132 44.88 139.51 -61.92
C SER A 132 45.05 139.84 -63.41
N GLY A 133 44.73 138.91 -64.32
CA GLY A 133 44.74 139.11 -65.77
C GLY A 133 46.12 139.36 -66.41
N ASN A 134 47.20 139.40 -65.63
CA ASN A 134 48.53 139.83 -66.07
C ASN A 134 49.40 138.65 -66.53
N ILE A 135 48.85 137.82 -67.41
CA ILE A 135 49.51 136.58 -67.87
C ILE A 135 49.79 136.70 -69.37
N THR A 136 50.82 137.46 -69.74
CA THR A 136 51.30 137.47 -71.12
C THR A 136 52.82 137.34 -71.24
N LYS A 137 53.21 136.29 -71.98
CA LYS A 137 54.36 136.17 -72.90
C LYS A 137 55.77 135.77 -72.40
N GLN A 138 55.95 135.22 -71.19
CA GLN A 138 57.20 134.49 -70.83
C GLN A 138 56.97 133.28 -69.90
N GLY A 139 56.27 132.24 -70.39
CA GLY A 139 56.15 130.95 -69.70
C GLY A 139 55.14 130.91 -68.53
N PRO A 140 54.91 129.72 -67.93
CA PRO A 140 53.94 129.55 -66.85
C PRO A 140 54.32 130.36 -65.59
N PRO A 141 53.36 130.89 -64.82
CA PRO A 141 53.62 131.60 -63.56
C PRO A 141 54.43 130.74 -62.58
N THR A 142 55.33 131.35 -61.80
CA THR A 142 56.07 130.67 -60.73
C THR A 142 55.13 129.93 -59.77
N GLU A 143 53.93 130.46 -59.57
CA GLU A 143 52.87 129.93 -58.72
C GLU A 143 52.24 128.66 -59.29
N ALA A 144 52.20 128.49 -60.62
CA ALA A 144 51.79 127.23 -61.24
C ALA A 144 52.80 126.11 -60.94
N ILE A 145 54.10 126.43 -61.00
CA ILE A 145 55.19 125.49 -60.70
C ILE A 145 55.17 125.12 -59.20
N ASN A 146 54.94 126.10 -58.32
CA ASN A 146 54.84 125.85 -56.88
C ASN A 146 53.63 125.01 -56.52
N LEU A 147 52.49 125.24 -57.18
CA LEU A 147 51.29 124.42 -57.03
C LEU A 147 51.52 122.98 -57.53
N ASP A 148 52.21 122.79 -58.65
CA ASP A 148 52.59 121.44 -59.12
C ASP A 148 53.50 120.71 -58.13
N LYS A 149 54.50 121.40 -57.55
CA LYS A 149 55.35 120.83 -56.49
C LYS A 149 54.56 120.49 -55.23
N ALA A 150 53.64 121.35 -54.82
CA ALA A 150 52.78 121.09 -53.68
C ALA A 150 51.84 119.91 -53.94
N LYS A 151 51.28 119.80 -55.16
CA LYS A 151 50.46 118.66 -55.62
C LYS A 151 51.24 117.36 -55.54
N ILE A 152 52.44 117.32 -56.12
CA ILE A 152 53.31 116.14 -56.09
C ILE A 152 53.58 115.72 -54.64
N SER A 153 53.83 116.68 -53.75
CA SER A 153 54.13 116.41 -52.34
C SER A 153 52.93 115.84 -51.57
N VAL A 154 51.74 116.43 -51.72
CA VAL A 154 50.52 115.94 -51.04
C VAL A 154 50.05 114.60 -51.62
N VAL A 155 50.14 114.41 -52.94
CA VAL A 155 49.77 113.15 -53.60
C VAL A 155 50.72 112.03 -53.18
N ALA A 156 52.02 112.29 -53.09
CA ALA A 156 52.98 111.33 -52.57
C ALA A 156 52.71 110.94 -51.11
N SER A 157 52.31 111.90 -50.26
CA SER A 157 51.90 111.59 -48.88
C SER A 157 50.60 110.78 -48.81
N PHE A 158 49.65 111.01 -49.71
CA PHE A 158 48.45 110.17 -49.81
C PHE A 158 48.85 108.74 -50.19
N ASP A 159 49.71 108.57 -51.19
CA ASP A 159 50.21 107.26 -51.62
C ASP A 159 50.94 106.52 -50.51
N GLU A 160 51.76 107.20 -49.72
CA GLU A 160 52.47 106.58 -48.60
C GLU A 160 51.50 106.01 -47.54
N ILE A 161 50.50 106.79 -47.13
CA ILE A 161 49.54 106.36 -46.12
C ILE A 161 48.60 105.28 -46.67
N ILE A 162 48.12 105.42 -47.91
CA ILE A 162 47.28 104.43 -48.57
C ILE A 162 48.03 103.09 -48.67
N ASN A 163 49.29 103.10 -49.12
CA ASN A 163 50.10 101.89 -49.21
C ASN A 163 50.33 101.23 -47.85
N LYS A 164 50.48 102.02 -46.78
CA LYS A 164 50.61 101.50 -45.41
C LYS A 164 49.34 100.80 -44.93
N HIS A 165 48.16 101.34 -45.24
CA HIS A 165 46.89 100.66 -44.96
C HIS A 165 46.69 99.42 -45.82
N VAL A 166 47.09 99.44 -47.10
CA VAL A 166 47.03 98.25 -47.99
C VAL A 166 47.93 97.12 -47.46
N ALA A 167 49.16 97.43 -47.06
CA ALA A 167 50.07 96.46 -46.44
C ALA A 167 49.50 95.90 -45.12
N SER A 168 48.91 96.77 -44.31
CA SER A 168 48.27 96.37 -43.05
C SER A 168 47.02 95.52 -43.27
N ALA A 169 46.20 95.83 -44.27
CA ALA A 169 45.02 95.04 -44.66
C ALA A 169 45.43 93.63 -45.10
N ASN A 170 46.45 93.51 -45.96
CA ASN A 170 46.99 92.21 -46.38
C ASN A 170 47.54 91.40 -45.20
N SER A 171 48.26 92.05 -44.27
CA SER A 171 48.76 91.39 -43.06
C SER A 171 47.63 90.86 -42.16
N THR A 172 46.58 91.65 -41.93
CA THR A 172 45.40 91.22 -41.14
C THR A 172 44.63 90.08 -41.84
N TYR A 173 44.54 90.09 -43.16
CA TYR A 173 43.93 89.02 -43.94
C TYR A 173 44.73 87.71 -43.82
N GLU A 174 46.05 87.74 -44.03
CA GLU A 174 46.92 86.56 -43.90
C GLU A 174 46.94 86.01 -42.46
N MET A 175 46.93 86.89 -41.45
CA MET A 175 46.80 86.47 -40.05
C MET A 175 45.45 85.76 -39.80
N SER A 176 44.33 86.32 -40.29
CA SER A 176 42.99 85.73 -40.15
C SER A 176 42.89 84.38 -40.87
N LYS A 177 43.50 84.25 -42.06
CA LYS A 177 43.59 83.00 -42.82
C LYS A 177 44.40 81.93 -42.09
N LYS A 178 45.52 82.30 -41.47
CA LYS A 178 46.33 81.37 -40.66
C LYS A 178 45.58 80.91 -39.41
N VAL A 179 44.86 81.81 -38.73
CA VAL A 179 44.01 81.47 -37.59
C VAL A 179 42.91 80.49 -38.01
N PHE A 180 42.26 80.72 -39.15
CA PHE A 180 41.26 79.78 -39.69
C PHE A 180 41.86 78.38 -39.97
N GLY A 181 43.02 78.31 -40.62
CA GLY A 181 43.71 77.04 -40.89
C GLY A 181 44.08 76.27 -39.61
N SER A 182 44.65 76.96 -38.62
CA SER A 182 44.96 76.35 -37.32
C SER A 182 43.72 75.90 -36.54
N THR A 183 42.61 76.63 -36.68
CA THR A 183 41.32 76.30 -36.06
C THR A 183 40.74 75.00 -36.63
N MET A 184 40.77 74.85 -37.95
CA MET A 184 40.32 73.62 -38.62
C MET A 184 41.11 72.40 -38.16
N ILE A 185 42.44 72.50 -38.05
CA ILE A 185 43.29 71.39 -37.57
C ILE A 185 42.96 71.01 -36.12
N ILE A 186 42.76 71.99 -35.24
CA ILE A 186 42.41 71.74 -33.84
C ILE A 186 41.03 71.06 -33.72
N ILE A 187 40.02 71.52 -34.47
CA ILE A 187 38.68 70.92 -34.44
C ILE A 187 38.71 69.49 -35.00
N ILE A 188 39.38 69.27 -36.13
CA ILE A 188 39.47 67.93 -36.76
C ILE A 188 40.23 66.95 -35.86
N SER A 189 41.35 67.37 -35.27
CA SER A 189 42.12 66.52 -34.36
C SER A 189 41.34 66.18 -33.09
N LEU A 190 40.62 67.13 -32.51
CA LEU A 190 39.78 66.88 -31.33
C LEU A 190 38.61 65.93 -31.64
N ALA A 191 37.99 66.08 -32.82
CA ALA A 191 36.95 65.17 -33.30
C ALA A 191 37.50 63.74 -33.54
N ALA A 192 38.70 63.62 -34.13
CA ALA A 192 39.35 62.32 -34.35
C ALA A 192 39.68 61.61 -33.02
N VAL A 193 40.20 62.34 -32.03
CA VAL A 193 40.49 61.78 -30.69
C VAL A 193 39.21 61.31 -30.00
N CYS A 194 38.13 62.08 -30.08
CA CYS A 194 36.81 61.68 -29.56
C CYS A 194 36.33 60.37 -30.19
N LEU A 195 36.40 60.24 -31.52
CA LEU A 195 36.02 59.01 -32.24
C LEU A 195 36.85 57.80 -31.81
N ILE A 196 38.17 57.97 -31.66
CA ILE A 196 39.05 56.87 -31.24
C ILE A 196 38.71 56.41 -29.83
N ILE A 197 38.57 57.34 -28.87
CA ILE A 197 38.32 56.98 -27.46
C ILE A 197 36.94 56.34 -27.30
N THR A 198 35.91 56.90 -27.93
CA THR A 198 34.55 56.34 -27.88
C THR A 198 34.47 54.99 -28.59
N GLY A 199 35.18 54.82 -29.71
CA GLY A 199 35.30 53.53 -30.40
C GLY A 199 35.98 52.45 -29.55
N ILE A 200 37.10 52.77 -28.90
CA ILE A 200 37.81 51.83 -28.00
C ILE A 200 36.91 51.46 -26.80
N LEU A 201 36.26 52.43 -26.17
CA LEU A 201 35.34 52.17 -25.05
C LEU A 201 34.15 51.30 -25.49
N SER A 202 33.58 51.55 -26.67
CA SER A 202 32.51 50.74 -27.24
C SER A 202 32.92 49.29 -27.43
N LEU A 203 34.11 49.03 -28.02
CA LEU A 203 34.63 47.68 -28.21
C LEU A 203 34.84 46.93 -26.88
N ILE A 204 35.35 47.62 -25.85
CA ILE A 204 35.54 47.03 -24.52
C ILE A 204 34.18 46.65 -23.90
N ILE A 205 33.17 47.53 -23.99
CA ILE A 205 31.84 47.25 -23.45
C ILE A 205 31.17 46.09 -24.19
N ILE A 206 31.27 46.05 -25.53
CA ILE A 206 30.75 44.93 -26.34
C ILE A 206 31.38 43.62 -25.87
N LYS A 207 32.71 43.59 -25.71
CA LYS A 207 33.43 42.39 -25.27
C LYS A 207 33.06 41.95 -23.84
N GLU A 208 32.84 42.90 -22.92
CA GLU A 208 32.59 42.64 -21.50
C GLU A 208 31.10 42.60 -21.14
N THR A 209 30.19 42.68 -22.11
CA THR A 209 28.73 42.58 -21.89
C THR A 209 28.06 41.67 -22.92
N VAL A 210 28.20 41.96 -24.21
CA VAL A 210 27.52 41.20 -25.27
C VAL A 210 28.06 39.78 -25.37
N VAL A 211 29.38 39.58 -25.29
CA VAL A 211 29.99 38.24 -25.39
C VAL A 211 29.58 37.33 -24.21
N PRO A 212 29.66 37.76 -22.94
CA PRO A 212 29.13 36.99 -21.81
C PRO A 212 27.65 36.66 -21.94
N ILE A 213 26.80 37.63 -22.32
CA ILE A 213 25.36 37.39 -22.53
C ILE A 213 25.15 36.30 -23.58
N LYS A 214 25.86 36.39 -24.72
CA LYS A 214 25.79 35.37 -25.77
C LYS A 214 26.20 33.99 -25.27
N LYS A 215 27.26 33.89 -24.46
CA LYS A 215 27.69 32.63 -23.84
C LYS A 215 26.63 32.05 -22.90
N VAL A 216 26.02 32.89 -22.05
CA VAL A 216 24.92 32.46 -21.19
C VAL A 216 23.75 31.94 -22.02
N THR A 217 23.35 32.67 -23.07
CA THR A 217 22.27 32.25 -23.97
C THR A 217 22.59 30.96 -24.73
N GLU A 218 23.83 30.79 -25.20
CA GLU A 218 24.27 29.56 -25.88
C GLU A 218 24.24 28.37 -24.93
N ARG A 219 24.73 28.52 -23.69
CA ARG A 219 24.65 27.46 -22.67
C ARG A 219 23.21 27.10 -22.32
N LEU A 220 22.33 28.09 -22.18
CA LEU A 220 20.89 27.85 -21.98
C LEU A 220 20.28 27.06 -23.13
N LYS A 221 20.64 27.44 -24.36
CA LYS A 221 20.17 26.74 -25.57
C LYS A 221 20.71 25.32 -25.66
N GLU A 222 21.97 25.09 -25.30
CA GLU A 222 22.57 23.75 -25.23
C GLU A 222 21.87 22.87 -24.20
N ILE A 223 21.62 23.38 -22.99
CA ILE A 223 20.89 22.65 -21.95
C ILE A 223 19.47 22.32 -22.44
N SER A 224 18.78 23.28 -23.06
CA SER A 224 17.42 23.05 -23.59
C SER A 224 17.38 22.07 -24.77
N ASN A 225 18.36 22.10 -25.67
CA ASN A 225 18.36 21.28 -26.89
C ASN A 225 18.90 19.86 -26.64
N ASN A 226 19.78 19.67 -25.66
CA ASN A 226 20.32 18.37 -25.28
C ASN A 226 19.46 17.71 -24.19
N ASN A 227 18.14 17.75 -24.38
CA ASN A 227 17.12 17.15 -23.50
C ASN A 227 17.24 17.51 -22.00
N GLY A 228 17.78 18.68 -21.66
CA GLY A 228 17.98 19.06 -20.27
C GLY A 228 19.18 18.35 -19.64
N ASP A 229 20.38 18.50 -20.21
CA ASP A 229 21.62 18.08 -19.55
C ASP A 229 21.91 18.95 -18.32
N LEU A 230 21.50 18.46 -17.15
CA LEU A 230 21.61 19.14 -15.86
C LEU A 230 23.02 19.00 -15.24
N THR A 231 23.97 18.37 -15.92
CA THR A 231 25.39 18.34 -15.51
C THR A 231 26.13 19.61 -15.93
N GLN A 232 25.60 20.33 -16.93
CA GLN A 232 26.23 21.54 -17.45
C GLN A 232 26.02 22.74 -16.52
N ARG A 233 26.98 23.67 -16.52
CA ARG A 233 26.93 24.93 -15.78
C ARG A 233 27.35 26.07 -16.72
N ILE A 234 26.83 27.28 -16.49
CA ILE A 234 27.21 28.46 -17.27
C ILE A 234 28.67 28.82 -16.98
N GLY A 235 29.08 28.77 -15.71
CA GLY A 235 30.49 28.97 -15.31
C GLY A 235 31.04 30.36 -15.60
N TYR A 236 30.21 31.40 -15.61
CA TYR A 236 30.65 32.78 -15.81
C TYR A 236 30.82 33.51 -14.46
N GLU A 237 32.08 33.74 -14.07
CA GLU A 237 32.42 34.42 -12.83
C GLU A 237 32.67 35.92 -13.04
N SER A 238 31.79 36.74 -12.47
CA SER A 238 31.85 38.20 -12.45
C SER A 238 31.04 38.76 -11.27
N LYS A 239 31.33 39.99 -10.85
CA LYS A 239 30.57 40.70 -9.80
C LYS A 239 29.45 41.59 -10.36
N ASP A 240 29.24 41.58 -11.67
CA ASP A 240 28.17 42.31 -12.36
C ASP A 240 26.89 41.46 -12.48
N GLU A 241 25.84 42.04 -13.06
CA GLU A 241 24.52 41.42 -13.17
C GLU A 241 24.56 40.09 -13.96
N ILE A 242 25.51 39.92 -14.88
CA ILE A 242 25.66 38.67 -15.66
C ILE A 242 26.29 37.56 -14.82
N GLY A 243 27.23 37.89 -13.93
CA GLY A 243 27.78 36.93 -12.97
C GLY A 243 26.75 36.46 -11.95
N GLU A 244 25.93 37.38 -11.45
CA GLU A 244 24.81 37.05 -10.56
C GLU A 244 23.77 36.15 -11.26
N LEU A 245 23.43 36.47 -12.52
CA LEU A 245 22.56 35.63 -13.34
C LEU A 245 23.13 34.21 -13.54
N SER A 246 24.42 34.09 -13.88
CA SER A 246 25.11 32.80 -14.05
C SER A 246 25.02 31.96 -12.77
N SER A 247 25.36 32.54 -11.63
CA SER A 247 25.37 31.85 -10.33
C SER A 247 23.97 31.39 -9.91
N ASN A 248 22.97 32.28 -9.99
CA ASN A 248 21.59 31.96 -9.65
C ASN A 248 21.01 30.87 -10.56
N PHE A 249 21.35 30.88 -11.86
CA PHE A 249 20.94 29.85 -12.79
C PHE A 249 21.63 28.50 -12.51
N ASP A 250 22.94 28.50 -12.24
CA ASP A 250 23.69 27.30 -11.88
C ASP A 250 23.14 26.65 -10.60
N MET A 251 22.73 27.47 -9.61
CA MET A 251 22.06 26.99 -8.40
C MET A 251 20.66 26.41 -8.69
N PHE A 252 19.90 27.02 -9.62
CA PHE A 252 18.61 26.49 -10.06
C PHE A 252 18.75 25.12 -10.76
N ILE A 253 19.71 24.99 -11.69
CA ILE A 253 20.00 23.71 -12.35
C ILE A 253 20.45 22.65 -11.34
N ASN A 254 21.25 23.01 -10.34
CA ASN A 254 21.66 22.07 -9.30
C ASN A 254 20.47 21.53 -8.50
N LYS A 255 19.49 22.38 -8.16
CA LYS A 255 18.26 21.94 -7.50
C LYS A 255 17.43 21.01 -8.39
N LEU A 256 17.30 21.32 -9.69
CA LEU A 256 16.64 20.43 -10.64
C LEU A 256 17.35 19.07 -10.75
N HIS A 257 18.68 19.06 -10.83
CA HIS A 257 19.47 17.83 -10.87
C HIS A 257 19.15 16.92 -9.67
N VAL A 258 19.15 17.47 -8.44
CA VAL A 258 18.82 16.70 -7.24
C VAL A 258 17.39 16.16 -7.29
N ILE A 259 16.42 17.00 -7.65
CA ILE A 259 15.00 16.60 -7.77
C ILE A 259 14.83 15.46 -8.78
N ILE A 260 15.41 15.58 -9.98
CA ILE A 260 15.29 14.54 -11.01
C ILE A 260 15.94 13.24 -10.55
N LYS A 261 17.09 13.31 -9.87
CA LYS A 261 17.76 12.14 -9.29
C LYS A 261 16.92 11.46 -8.21
N GLU A 262 16.29 12.22 -7.33
CA GLU A 262 15.37 11.70 -6.30
C GLU A 262 14.11 11.08 -6.90
N ILE A 263 13.54 11.68 -7.96
CA ILE A 263 12.39 11.10 -8.69
C ILE A 263 12.79 9.77 -9.34
N TYR A 264 13.96 9.70 -9.99
CA TYR A 264 14.46 8.45 -10.57
C TYR A 264 14.65 7.36 -9.52
N GLY A 265 15.26 7.70 -8.38
CA GLY A 265 15.42 6.79 -7.25
C GLY A 265 14.08 6.32 -6.68
N SER A 266 13.13 7.24 -6.47
CA SER A 266 11.79 6.94 -5.97
C SER A 266 11.01 6.04 -6.93
N ALA A 267 11.10 6.30 -8.23
CA ALA A 267 10.47 5.45 -9.25
C ALA A 267 11.07 4.03 -9.22
N ASN A 268 12.39 3.88 -9.09
CA ASN A 268 13.01 2.56 -8.91
C ASN A 268 12.47 1.83 -7.68
N THR A 269 12.37 2.50 -6.53
CA THR A 269 11.81 1.91 -5.32
C THR A 269 10.36 1.49 -5.52
N ILE A 270 9.50 2.34 -6.11
CA ILE A 270 8.11 1.99 -6.41
C ILE A 270 8.03 0.76 -7.33
N SER A 271 8.90 0.68 -8.34
CA SER A 271 8.96 -0.46 -9.26
C SER A 271 9.29 -1.75 -8.51
N ALA A 272 10.33 -1.74 -7.67
CA ALA A 272 10.76 -2.91 -6.91
C ALA A 272 9.71 -3.33 -5.88
N SER A 273 9.14 -2.39 -5.13
CA SER A 273 8.07 -2.67 -4.17
C SER A 273 6.80 -3.18 -4.84
N SER A 274 6.49 -2.74 -6.07
CA SER A 274 5.35 -3.28 -6.82
C SER A 274 5.60 -4.73 -7.26
N GLU A 275 6.82 -5.06 -7.70
CA GLU A 275 7.19 -6.45 -8.03
C GLU A 275 7.08 -7.36 -6.80
N GLU A 276 7.62 -6.92 -5.66
CA GLU A 276 7.52 -7.64 -4.37
C GLU A 276 6.07 -7.83 -3.93
N LEU A 277 5.25 -6.77 -4.05
CA LEU A 277 3.83 -6.84 -3.70
C LEU A 277 3.07 -7.79 -4.63
N SER A 278 3.36 -7.80 -5.93
CA SER A 278 2.74 -8.72 -6.90
C SER A 278 3.05 -10.18 -6.57
N MET A 279 4.31 -10.49 -6.23
CA MET A 279 4.69 -11.83 -5.77
C MET A 279 3.96 -12.22 -4.48
N ALA A 280 3.90 -11.31 -3.50
CA ALA A 280 3.21 -11.55 -2.25
C ALA A 280 1.70 -11.80 -2.46
N THR A 281 1.04 -10.98 -3.29
CA THR A 281 -0.37 -11.14 -3.67
C THR A 281 -0.63 -12.48 -4.34
N LYS A 282 0.24 -12.92 -5.25
CA LYS A 282 0.14 -14.24 -5.88
C LYS A 282 0.25 -15.38 -4.86
N THR A 283 1.22 -15.34 -3.96
CA THR A 283 1.37 -16.34 -2.90
C THR A 283 0.17 -16.33 -1.94
N THR A 284 -0.41 -15.16 -1.63
CA THR A 284 -1.64 -15.07 -0.86
C THR A 284 -2.82 -15.72 -1.59
N ALA A 285 -2.97 -15.51 -2.90
CA ALA A 285 -4.00 -16.16 -3.71
C ALA A 285 -3.88 -17.70 -3.66
N GLU A 286 -2.68 -18.24 -3.86
CA GLU A 286 -2.40 -19.69 -3.78
C GLU A 286 -2.70 -20.26 -2.39
N SER A 287 -2.40 -19.49 -1.33
CA SER A 287 -2.71 -19.87 0.05
C SER A 287 -4.22 -19.90 0.28
N LEU A 288 -4.97 -18.94 -0.25
CA LEU A 288 -6.43 -18.89 -0.16
C LEU A 288 -7.09 -20.08 -0.88
N ASP A 289 -6.57 -20.47 -2.04
CA ASP A 289 -7.06 -21.66 -2.77
C ASP A 289 -6.84 -22.96 -1.96
N THR A 290 -5.69 -23.07 -1.30
CA THR A 290 -5.39 -24.18 -0.39
C THR A 290 -6.32 -24.20 0.83
N ILE A 291 -6.57 -23.03 1.43
CA ILE A 291 -7.52 -22.89 2.55
C ILE A 291 -8.93 -23.25 2.09
N SER A 292 -9.36 -22.81 0.91
CA SER A 292 -10.67 -23.13 0.33
C SER A 292 -10.85 -24.65 0.19
N SER A 293 -9.84 -25.33 -0.37
CA SER A 293 -9.84 -26.80 -0.49
C SER A 293 -9.94 -27.50 0.88
N THR A 294 -9.20 -26.99 1.87
CA THR A 294 -9.24 -27.53 3.24
C THR A 294 -10.61 -27.32 3.89
N VAL A 295 -11.23 -26.16 3.67
CA VAL A 295 -12.58 -25.86 4.19
C VAL A 295 -13.63 -26.77 3.55
N ALA A 296 -13.51 -27.06 2.26
CA ALA A 296 -14.38 -28.02 1.58
C ALA A 296 -14.23 -29.45 2.16
N GLU A 297 -13.01 -29.87 2.47
CA GLU A 297 -12.75 -31.16 3.12
C GLU A 297 -13.34 -31.22 4.54
N ILE A 298 -13.22 -30.14 5.32
CA ILE A 298 -13.84 -30.02 6.65
C ILE A 298 -15.36 -30.09 6.53
N ALA A 299 -15.96 -29.38 5.57
CA ALA A 299 -17.40 -29.40 5.34
C ALA A 299 -17.89 -30.82 4.99
N SER A 300 -17.18 -31.52 4.09
CA SER A 300 -17.49 -32.92 3.77
C SER A 300 -17.39 -33.83 4.99
N SER A 301 -16.28 -33.72 5.74
CA SER A 301 -16.06 -34.53 6.95
C SER A 301 -17.10 -34.26 8.04
N THR A 302 -17.57 -33.02 8.14
CA THR A 302 -18.62 -32.61 9.08
C THR A 302 -19.98 -33.20 8.67
N SER A 303 -20.28 -33.22 7.38
CA SER A 303 -21.48 -33.87 6.85
C SER A 303 -21.46 -35.38 7.12
N ASP A 304 -20.32 -36.04 6.89
CA ASP A 304 -20.16 -37.46 7.19
C ASP A 304 -20.29 -37.73 8.70
N GLY A 305 -19.70 -36.87 9.54
CA GLY A 305 -19.82 -36.96 11.00
C GLY A 305 -21.26 -36.78 11.50
N ALA A 306 -22.05 -35.92 10.86
CA ALA A 306 -23.47 -35.76 11.16
C ALA A 306 -24.26 -37.03 10.80
N ALA A 307 -24.02 -37.62 9.63
CA ALA A 307 -24.67 -38.86 9.20
C ALA A 307 -24.35 -40.04 10.14
N VAL A 308 -23.08 -40.19 10.54
CA VAL A 308 -22.66 -41.21 11.52
C VAL A 308 -23.32 -40.97 12.88
N SER A 309 -23.50 -39.71 13.29
CA SER A 309 -24.18 -39.38 14.55
C SER A 309 -25.67 -39.76 14.52
N GLU A 310 -26.35 -39.52 13.40
CA GLU A 310 -27.74 -39.95 13.21
C GLU A 310 -27.88 -41.48 13.24
N GLU A 311 -26.99 -42.20 12.54
CA GLU A 311 -26.97 -43.67 12.54
C GLU A 311 -26.71 -44.22 13.96
N THR A 312 -25.76 -43.64 14.68
CA THR A 312 -25.45 -44.04 16.06
C THR A 312 -26.62 -43.77 17.00
N SER A 313 -27.34 -42.67 16.82
CA SER A 313 -28.56 -42.37 17.58
C SER A 313 -29.64 -43.44 17.35
N ALA A 314 -29.84 -43.88 16.10
CA ALA A 314 -30.77 -44.96 15.78
C ALA A 314 -30.37 -46.29 16.43
N HIS A 315 -29.08 -46.63 16.42
CA HIS A 315 -28.56 -47.82 17.11
C HIS A 315 -28.74 -47.75 18.63
N LEU A 316 -28.53 -46.59 19.26
CA LEU A 316 -28.77 -46.41 20.69
C LEU A 316 -30.25 -46.61 21.06
N ALA A 317 -31.17 -46.11 20.22
CA ALA A 317 -32.60 -46.36 20.41
C ALA A 317 -32.93 -47.86 20.33
N GLU A 318 -32.27 -48.60 19.44
CA GLU A 318 -32.42 -50.05 19.35
C GLU A 318 -31.85 -50.78 20.57
N VAL A 319 -30.68 -50.38 21.06
CA VAL A 319 -30.08 -50.90 22.30
C VAL A 319 -31.00 -50.66 23.50
N ALA A 320 -31.58 -49.46 23.62
CA ALA A 320 -32.54 -49.16 24.68
C ALA A 320 -33.74 -50.11 24.65
N ARG A 321 -34.29 -50.38 23.46
CA ARG A 321 -35.39 -51.33 23.28
C ARG A 321 -34.99 -52.77 23.65
N PHE A 322 -33.79 -53.21 23.26
CA PHE A 322 -33.30 -54.54 23.64
C PHE A 322 -33.06 -54.67 25.14
N THR A 323 -32.58 -53.60 25.78
CA THR A 323 -32.36 -53.54 27.22
C THR A 323 -33.69 -53.65 27.97
N GLU A 324 -34.73 -52.94 27.54
CA GLU A 324 -36.08 -53.06 28.09
C GLU A 324 -36.66 -54.47 27.91
N ALA A 325 -36.52 -55.05 26.73
CA ALA A 325 -36.96 -56.42 26.45
C ALA A 325 -36.23 -57.46 27.35
N THR A 326 -34.93 -57.25 27.60
CA THR A 326 -34.12 -58.09 28.48
C THR A 326 -34.60 -57.99 29.92
N SER A 327 -34.87 -56.77 30.43
CA SER A 327 -35.42 -56.57 31.78
C SER A 327 -36.80 -57.23 31.97
N LEU A 328 -37.64 -57.25 30.93
CA LEU A 328 -38.91 -57.98 30.99
C LEU A 328 -38.69 -59.50 31.02
N ALA A 329 -37.73 -60.00 30.24
CA ALA A 329 -37.38 -61.41 30.19
C ALA A 329 -36.76 -61.91 31.51
N THR A 330 -35.91 -61.12 32.16
CA THR A 330 -35.35 -61.45 33.49
C THR A 330 -36.46 -61.55 34.53
N LYS A 331 -37.37 -60.57 34.62
CA LYS A 331 -38.54 -60.62 35.52
C LYS A 331 -39.39 -61.87 35.33
N ASN A 332 -39.69 -62.24 34.09
CA ASN A 332 -40.46 -63.44 33.78
C ASN A 332 -39.71 -64.71 34.18
N THR A 333 -38.40 -64.77 33.94
CA THR A 333 -37.55 -65.91 34.29
C THR A 333 -37.50 -66.09 35.80
N THR A 334 -37.27 -65.02 36.57
CA THR A 334 -37.31 -65.06 38.04
C THR A 334 -38.65 -65.57 38.57
N SER A 335 -39.77 -65.08 38.01
CA SER A 335 -41.11 -65.55 38.39
C SER A 335 -41.31 -67.05 38.11
N ASN A 336 -40.89 -67.52 36.94
CA ASN A 336 -40.99 -68.92 36.56
C ASN A 336 -40.09 -69.83 37.40
N SER A 337 -38.85 -69.42 37.67
CA SER A 337 -37.92 -70.15 38.54
C SER A 337 -38.45 -70.27 39.96
N LYS A 338 -39.05 -69.19 40.51
CA LYS A 338 -39.70 -69.23 41.82
C LYS A 338 -40.86 -70.23 41.87
N ARG A 339 -41.72 -70.25 40.85
CA ARG A 339 -42.83 -71.23 40.74
C ARG A 339 -42.33 -72.66 40.59
N ALA A 340 -41.24 -72.86 39.84
CA ALA A 340 -40.61 -74.18 39.69
C ALA A 340 -40.04 -74.66 41.03
N LYS A 341 -39.36 -73.79 41.79
CA LYS A 341 -38.88 -74.07 43.14
C LYS A 341 -40.02 -74.46 44.08
N GLU A 342 -41.08 -73.65 44.16
CA GLU A 342 -42.27 -73.96 44.99
C GLU A 342 -42.91 -75.31 44.59
N SER A 343 -42.93 -75.65 43.30
CA SER A 343 -43.45 -76.94 42.83
C SER A 343 -42.54 -78.11 43.24
N ALA A 344 -41.22 -77.93 43.18
CA ALA A 344 -40.25 -78.94 43.61
C ALA A 344 -40.25 -79.13 45.14
N GLU A 345 -40.39 -78.07 45.92
CA GLU A 345 -40.57 -78.12 47.37
C GLU A 345 -41.83 -78.91 47.74
N ASN A 346 -42.96 -78.63 47.10
CA ASN A 346 -44.19 -79.40 47.27
C ASN A 346 -44.01 -80.87 46.84
N GLY A 347 -43.30 -81.13 45.75
CA GLY A 347 -42.95 -82.48 45.29
C GLY A 347 -42.13 -83.25 46.33
N SER A 348 -41.13 -82.60 46.93
CA SER A 348 -40.28 -83.15 47.98
C SER A 348 -41.11 -83.55 49.23
N ILE A 349 -42.03 -82.67 49.66
CA ILE A 349 -42.97 -82.96 50.77
C ILE A 349 -43.80 -84.21 50.44
N LYS A 350 -44.37 -84.29 49.23
CA LYS A 350 -45.20 -85.44 48.82
C LYS A 350 -44.41 -86.75 48.72
N ILE A 351 -43.15 -86.69 48.31
CA ILE A 351 -42.26 -87.85 48.34
C ILE A 351 -41.97 -88.30 49.78
N SER A 352 -41.75 -87.36 50.71
CA SER A 352 -41.58 -87.69 52.12
C SER A 352 -42.83 -88.37 52.72
N GLU A 353 -44.04 -87.91 52.34
CA GLU A 353 -45.31 -88.56 52.73
C GLU A 353 -45.42 -89.99 52.17
N ILE A 354 -44.99 -90.21 50.92
CA ILE A 354 -44.95 -91.53 50.29
C ILE A 354 -43.97 -92.47 51.01
N VAL A 355 -42.76 -92.00 51.33
CA VAL A 355 -41.78 -92.79 52.10
C VAL A 355 -42.37 -93.21 53.43
N SER A 356 -43.01 -92.29 54.18
CA SER A 356 -43.69 -92.62 55.44
C SER A 356 -44.77 -93.68 55.25
N SER A 357 -45.59 -93.55 54.22
CA SER A 357 -46.67 -94.51 53.92
C SER A 357 -46.14 -95.90 53.54
N ILE A 358 -45.00 -95.95 52.84
CA ILE A 358 -44.34 -97.22 52.49
C ILE A 358 -43.74 -97.89 53.74
N THR A 359 -43.18 -97.11 54.67
CA THR A 359 -42.71 -97.63 55.96
C THR A 359 -43.87 -98.21 56.77
N ASP A 360 -45.04 -97.56 56.79
CA ASP A 360 -46.23 -98.10 57.47
C ASP A 360 -46.69 -99.44 56.84
N ILE A 361 -46.53 -99.60 55.52
CA ILE A 361 -46.80 -100.86 54.81
C ILE A 361 -45.77 -101.93 55.18
N GLU A 362 -44.49 -101.57 55.33
CA GLU A 362 -43.44 -102.47 55.81
C GLU A 362 -43.79 -103.05 57.18
N ASP A 363 -44.13 -102.16 58.14
CA ASP A 363 -44.50 -102.54 59.49
C ASP A 363 -45.75 -103.42 59.52
N SER A 364 -46.77 -103.06 58.72
CA SER A 364 -48.01 -103.86 58.59
C SER A 364 -47.72 -105.25 57.99
N SER A 365 -46.85 -105.32 56.98
CA SER A 365 -46.46 -106.59 56.34
C SER A 365 -45.71 -107.49 57.31
N LYS A 366 -44.83 -106.92 58.14
CA LYS A 366 -44.11 -107.63 59.20
C LYS A 366 -45.06 -108.18 60.26
N GLN A 367 -46.08 -107.42 60.66
CA GLN A 367 -47.14 -107.91 61.56
C GLN A 367 -47.92 -109.07 60.95
N VAL A 368 -48.29 -108.99 59.66
CA VAL A 368 -48.98 -110.09 58.96
C VAL A 368 -48.09 -111.34 58.89
N SER A 369 -46.79 -111.18 58.63
CA SER A 369 -45.81 -112.28 58.64
C SER A 369 -45.78 -113.01 59.99
N LEU A 370 -45.76 -112.26 61.10
CA LEU A 370 -45.80 -112.81 62.45
C LEU A 370 -47.11 -113.58 62.71
N MET A 371 -48.26 -113.01 62.36
CA MET A 371 -49.56 -113.69 62.53
C MET A 371 -49.65 -114.99 61.73
N ILE A 372 -49.11 -115.02 60.50
CA ILE A 372 -49.07 -116.25 59.68
C ILE A 372 -48.14 -117.29 60.32
N SER A 373 -46.99 -116.87 60.85
CA SER A 373 -46.08 -117.77 61.55
C SER A 373 -46.70 -118.36 62.82
N GLU A 374 -47.49 -117.58 63.56
CA GLU A 374 -48.25 -118.08 64.72
C GLU A 374 -49.36 -119.05 64.31
N LEU A 375 -50.04 -118.80 63.18
CA LEU A 375 -51.04 -119.69 62.61
C LEU A 375 -50.45 -121.02 62.14
N ASP A 376 -49.28 -120.98 61.50
CA ASP A 376 -48.55 -122.18 61.06
C ASP A 376 -48.15 -123.05 62.25
N ASN A 377 -47.59 -122.45 63.30
CA ASN A 377 -47.24 -123.12 64.55
C ASN A 377 -48.48 -123.71 65.24
N SER A 378 -49.58 -122.97 65.28
CA SER A 378 -50.86 -123.47 65.83
C SER A 378 -51.41 -124.64 65.00
N SER A 379 -51.30 -124.57 63.68
CA SER A 379 -51.72 -125.66 62.77
C SER A 379 -50.87 -126.91 62.97
N GLN A 380 -49.56 -126.78 63.18
CA GLN A 380 -48.68 -127.89 63.51
C GLN A 380 -49.08 -128.57 64.82
N LYS A 381 -49.34 -127.80 65.88
CA LYS A 381 -49.83 -128.33 67.17
C LYS A 381 -51.17 -129.07 67.03
N ILE A 382 -52.10 -128.54 66.23
CA ILE A 382 -53.37 -129.23 65.95
C ILE A 382 -53.11 -130.52 65.17
N GLY A 383 -52.20 -130.50 64.19
CA GLY A 383 -51.76 -131.70 63.48
C GLY A 383 -51.28 -132.81 64.42
N ASP A 384 -50.43 -132.48 65.39
CA ASP A 384 -49.94 -133.41 66.40
C ASP A 384 -51.08 -133.99 67.25
N ILE A 385 -52.05 -133.15 67.67
CA ILE A 385 -53.23 -133.59 68.41
C ILE A 385 -54.10 -134.54 67.59
N ILE A 386 -54.30 -134.25 66.30
CA ILE A 386 -55.08 -135.09 65.39
C ILE A 386 -54.41 -136.44 65.17
N GLN A 387 -53.08 -136.50 65.14
CA GLN A 387 -52.35 -137.77 65.09
C GLN A 387 -52.60 -138.62 66.35
N ILE A 388 -52.64 -138.00 67.53
CA ILE A 388 -53.00 -138.68 68.79
C ILE A 388 -54.46 -139.19 68.73
N ILE A 389 -55.41 -138.36 68.29
CA ILE A 389 -56.84 -138.74 68.18
C ILE A 389 -57.02 -139.90 67.19
N THR A 390 -56.30 -139.88 66.07
CA THR A 390 -56.28 -140.96 65.08
C THR A 390 -55.79 -142.25 65.74
N GLY A 391 -54.67 -142.18 66.49
CA GLY A 391 -54.15 -143.33 67.25
C GLY A 391 -55.12 -143.85 68.31
N ILE A 392 -55.80 -142.97 69.05
CA ILE A 392 -56.84 -143.36 70.03
C ILE A 392 -58.04 -144.00 69.32
N SER A 393 -58.48 -143.45 68.18
CA SER A 393 -59.60 -143.99 67.41
C SER A 393 -59.28 -145.36 66.84
N GLU A 394 -58.08 -145.58 66.29
CA GLU A 394 -57.60 -146.90 65.85
C GLU A 394 -57.53 -147.90 67.00
N GLN A 395 -56.99 -147.48 68.15
CA GLN A 395 -56.94 -148.32 69.35
C GLN A 395 -58.34 -148.67 69.86
N THR A 396 -59.28 -147.72 69.81
CA THR A 396 -60.68 -147.90 70.21
C THR A 396 -61.41 -148.82 69.23
N ASN A 397 -61.17 -148.68 67.93
CA ASN A 397 -61.69 -149.57 66.89
C ASN A 397 -61.21 -151.01 67.10
N MET A 398 -59.92 -151.20 67.41
CA MET A 398 -59.34 -152.51 67.72
C MET A 398 -59.89 -153.12 69.02
N LEU A 399 -60.07 -152.31 70.07
CA LEU A 399 -60.70 -152.75 71.32
C LEU A 399 -62.17 -153.15 71.10
N ALA A 400 -62.91 -152.37 70.32
CA ALA A 400 -64.30 -152.62 69.98
C ALA A 400 -64.45 -153.86 69.10
N LEU A 401 -63.56 -154.07 68.12
CA LEU A 401 -63.51 -155.29 67.30
C LEU A 401 -63.25 -156.53 68.17
N ASN A 402 -62.27 -156.47 69.08
CA ASN A 402 -62.00 -157.56 70.03
C ASN A 402 -63.20 -157.83 70.95
N ALA A 403 -63.89 -156.80 71.42
CA ALA A 403 -65.10 -156.93 72.22
C ALA A 403 -66.28 -157.52 71.42
N ALA A 404 -66.47 -157.13 70.16
CA ALA A 404 -67.49 -157.66 69.27
C ALA A 404 -67.26 -159.15 68.96
N ILE A 405 -66.00 -159.55 68.75
CA ILE A 405 -65.59 -160.95 68.56
C ILE A 405 -65.93 -161.78 69.81
N GLU A 406 -65.56 -161.31 71.01
CA GLU A 406 -65.79 -162.07 72.25
C GLU A 406 -67.28 -162.09 72.65
N ALA A 407 -68.04 -161.04 72.33
CA ALA A 407 -69.49 -161.00 72.50
C ALA A 407 -70.23 -161.95 71.54
N ALA A 408 -69.78 -162.08 70.28
CA ALA A 408 -70.30 -163.08 69.34
C ALA A 408 -70.03 -164.52 69.80
N ARG A 409 -68.93 -164.73 70.56
CA ARG A 409 -68.53 -166.01 71.15
C ARG A 409 -69.41 -166.46 72.31
N ALA A 410 -70.04 -165.53 73.03
CA ALA A 410 -70.95 -165.79 74.15
C ALA A 410 -72.39 -166.18 73.73
N GLY A 411 -72.68 -166.28 72.43
CA GLY A 411 -73.97 -166.73 71.91
C GLY A 411 -75.15 -165.82 72.31
N GLU A 412 -76.30 -166.39 72.69
CA GLU A 412 -77.52 -165.62 73.01
C GLU A 412 -77.36 -164.62 74.17
N ALA A 413 -76.47 -164.86 75.14
CA ALA A 413 -76.22 -163.94 76.25
C ALA A 413 -75.40 -162.69 75.85
N GLY A 414 -74.65 -162.76 74.73
CA GLY A 414 -73.75 -161.70 74.26
C GLY A 414 -74.37 -160.73 73.25
N LYS A 415 -75.57 -161.01 72.73
CA LYS A 415 -76.24 -160.21 71.68
C LYS A 415 -76.31 -158.71 72.01
N GLY A 416 -76.62 -158.33 73.25
CA GLY A 416 -76.66 -156.92 73.67
C GLY A 416 -75.28 -156.25 73.67
N PHE A 417 -74.22 -156.99 74.03
CA PHE A 417 -72.84 -156.51 74.02
C PHE A 417 -72.26 -156.39 72.61
N THR A 418 -72.61 -157.30 71.69
CA THR A 418 -72.20 -157.20 70.28
C THR A 418 -72.74 -155.92 69.64
N VAL A 419 -74.00 -155.56 69.90
CA VAL A 419 -74.59 -154.32 69.38
C VAL A 419 -73.85 -153.09 69.91
N VAL A 420 -73.50 -153.05 71.20
CA VAL A 420 -72.73 -151.94 71.78
C VAL A 420 -71.30 -151.90 71.22
N ALA A 421 -70.64 -153.04 71.07
CA ALA A 421 -69.28 -153.12 70.54
C ALA A 421 -69.22 -152.70 69.05
N ASP A 422 -70.18 -153.11 68.22
CA ASP A 422 -70.29 -152.63 66.83
C ASP A 422 -70.62 -151.14 66.74
N GLU A 423 -71.42 -150.59 67.67
CA GLU A 423 -71.69 -149.15 67.74
C GLU A 423 -70.43 -148.35 68.14
N ILE A 424 -69.63 -148.85 69.10
CA ILE A 424 -68.33 -148.24 69.46
C ILE A 424 -67.35 -148.35 68.29
N ARG A 425 -67.32 -149.48 67.58
CA ARG A 425 -66.48 -149.69 66.39
C ARG A 425 -66.82 -148.66 65.30
N LYS A 426 -68.12 -148.48 65.05
CA LYS A 426 -68.63 -147.50 64.10
C LYS A 426 -68.28 -146.06 64.52
N LEU A 427 -68.46 -145.70 65.80
CA LEU A 427 -68.05 -144.39 66.35
C LEU A 427 -66.53 -144.15 66.24
N ALA A 428 -65.72 -145.18 66.40
CA ALA A 428 -64.27 -145.12 66.25
C ALA A 428 -63.85 -144.94 64.78
N ASP A 429 -64.49 -145.64 63.84
CA ASP A 429 -64.30 -145.44 62.39
C ASP A 429 -64.77 -144.03 61.95
N GLU A 430 -65.91 -143.55 62.47
CA GLU A 430 -66.40 -142.17 62.24
C GLU A 430 -65.44 -141.13 62.82
N SER A 431 -64.89 -141.37 64.03
CA SER A 431 -63.89 -140.51 64.65
C SER A 431 -62.57 -140.48 63.87
N ASN A 432 -62.13 -141.63 63.35
CA ASN A 432 -60.93 -141.71 62.51
C ASN A 432 -61.15 -140.99 61.16
N SER A 433 -62.31 -141.17 60.54
CA SER A 433 -62.69 -140.44 59.32
C SER A 433 -62.75 -138.93 59.55
N ALA A 434 -63.32 -138.48 60.66
CA ALA A 434 -63.36 -137.06 61.04
C ALA A 434 -61.95 -136.51 61.33
N ALA A 435 -61.12 -137.26 62.07
CA ALA A 435 -59.73 -136.89 62.34
C ALA A 435 -58.91 -136.77 61.05
N LYS A 436 -59.11 -137.67 60.08
CA LYS A 436 -58.48 -137.59 58.76
C LYS A 436 -58.92 -136.34 57.98
N GLN A 437 -60.21 -136.02 57.96
CA GLN A 437 -60.70 -134.78 57.34
C GLN A 437 -60.08 -133.53 57.99
N ILE A 438 -59.94 -133.50 59.31
CA ILE A 438 -59.26 -132.39 60.00
C ILE A 438 -57.76 -132.38 59.65
N SER A 439 -57.10 -133.54 59.57
CA SER A 439 -55.69 -133.63 59.15
C SER A 439 -55.46 -133.05 57.76
N ASP A 440 -56.35 -133.35 56.80
CA ASP A 440 -56.31 -132.80 55.45
C ASP A 440 -56.52 -131.28 55.45
N LEU A 441 -57.48 -130.76 56.24
CA LEU A 441 -57.67 -129.31 56.43
C LEU A 441 -56.47 -128.62 57.07
N ILE A 442 -55.79 -129.26 58.02
CA ILE A 442 -54.57 -128.72 58.65
C ILE A 442 -53.42 -128.66 57.64
N LYS A 443 -53.23 -129.70 56.83
CA LYS A 443 -52.24 -129.68 55.74
C LYS A 443 -52.54 -128.59 54.71
N GLU A 444 -53.81 -128.41 54.36
CA GLU A 444 -54.23 -127.34 53.47
C GLU A 444 -53.92 -125.96 54.08
N ASN A 445 -54.19 -125.75 55.37
CA ASN A 445 -53.86 -124.51 56.08
C ASN A 445 -52.36 -124.27 56.15
N GLN A 446 -51.53 -125.28 56.42
CA GLN A 446 -50.07 -125.17 56.41
C GLN A 446 -49.55 -124.77 55.02
N LEU A 447 -50.07 -125.37 53.94
CA LEU A 447 -49.73 -124.99 52.58
C LEU A 447 -50.14 -123.55 52.26
N LYS A 448 -51.33 -123.11 52.69
CA LYS A 448 -51.79 -121.73 52.54
C LYS A 448 -50.93 -120.74 53.34
N SER A 449 -50.55 -121.08 54.56
CA SER A 449 -49.64 -120.28 55.40
C SER A 449 -48.26 -120.14 54.74
N ALA A 450 -47.68 -121.22 54.23
CA ALA A 450 -46.40 -121.17 53.51
C ALA A 450 -46.49 -120.29 52.23
N SER A 451 -47.59 -120.39 51.49
CA SER A 451 -47.84 -119.51 50.33
C SER A 451 -48.02 -118.04 50.73
N ALA A 452 -48.66 -117.78 51.88
CA ALA A 452 -48.86 -116.44 52.40
C ALA A 452 -47.52 -115.81 52.85
N VAL A 453 -46.64 -116.56 53.52
CA VAL A 453 -45.27 -116.12 53.86
C VAL A 453 -44.48 -115.77 52.60
N CYS A 454 -44.52 -116.61 51.56
CA CYS A 454 -43.87 -116.32 50.29
C CYS A 454 -44.41 -115.01 49.64
N SER A 455 -45.72 -114.76 49.77
CA SER A 455 -46.34 -113.54 49.26
C SER A 455 -45.91 -112.31 50.06
N VAL A 456 -45.84 -112.39 51.39
CA VAL A 456 -45.35 -111.31 52.25
C VAL A 456 -43.88 -110.98 51.97
N SER A 457 -43.02 -111.98 51.77
CA SER A 457 -41.62 -111.76 51.40
C SER A 457 -41.48 -111.01 50.06
N LYS A 458 -42.35 -111.28 49.07
CA LYS A 458 -42.39 -110.49 47.83
C LYS A 458 -42.87 -109.06 48.06
N VAL A 459 -43.77 -108.83 49.01
CA VAL A 459 -44.20 -107.47 49.39
C VAL A 459 -43.04 -106.71 50.03
N GLU A 460 -42.29 -107.32 50.95
CA GLU A 460 -41.09 -106.72 51.56
C GLU A 460 -40.05 -106.30 50.51
N GLU A 461 -39.77 -107.15 49.51
CA GLU A 461 -38.89 -106.81 48.39
C GLU A 461 -39.40 -105.59 47.61
N LYS A 462 -40.71 -105.53 47.32
CA LYS A 462 -41.33 -104.42 46.59
C LYS A 462 -41.36 -103.12 47.39
N VAL A 463 -41.56 -103.20 48.70
CA VAL A 463 -41.51 -102.08 49.63
C VAL A 463 -40.09 -101.49 49.66
N SER A 464 -39.07 -102.33 49.83
CA SER A 464 -37.66 -101.89 49.81
C SER A 464 -37.30 -101.19 48.49
N LEU A 465 -37.72 -101.75 47.36
CA LEU A 465 -37.54 -101.11 46.05
C LEU A 465 -38.31 -99.78 45.95
N GLY A 466 -39.50 -99.70 46.54
CA GLY A 466 -40.31 -98.49 46.60
C GLY A 466 -39.65 -97.36 47.39
N VAL A 467 -39.10 -97.66 48.57
CA VAL A 467 -38.34 -96.69 49.38
C VAL A 467 -37.14 -96.16 48.63
N ASN A 468 -36.34 -97.03 48.01
CA ASN A 468 -35.15 -96.62 47.25
C ASN A 468 -35.52 -95.68 46.08
N LYS A 469 -36.56 -96.02 45.31
CA LYS A 469 -37.05 -95.16 44.23
C LYS A 469 -37.60 -93.82 44.73
N ALA A 470 -38.33 -93.82 45.84
CA ALA A 470 -38.83 -92.58 46.43
C ALA A 470 -37.66 -91.69 46.91
N SER A 471 -36.62 -92.28 47.51
CA SER A 471 -35.41 -91.56 47.89
C SER A 471 -34.68 -90.95 46.69
N GLU A 472 -34.55 -91.69 45.57
CA GLU A 472 -33.99 -91.16 44.32
C GLU A 472 -34.78 -89.95 43.80
N VAL A 473 -36.12 -90.02 43.81
CA VAL A 473 -36.97 -88.89 43.39
C VAL A 473 -36.82 -87.71 44.36
N GLY A 474 -36.68 -87.96 45.66
CA GLY A 474 -36.40 -86.93 46.66
C GLY A 474 -35.10 -86.17 46.36
N GLN A 475 -34.02 -86.89 46.00
CA GLN A 475 -32.76 -86.27 45.60
C GLN A 475 -32.90 -85.44 44.31
N ILE A 476 -33.69 -85.92 43.34
CA ILE A 476 -33.98 -85.16 42.12
C ILE A 476 -34.73 -83.86 42.45
N MET A 477 -35.71 -83.89 43.36
CA MET A 477 -36.40 -82.67 43.80
C MET A 477 -35.45 -81.67 44.45
N GLN A 478 -34.53 -82.15 45.30
CA GLN A 478 -33.51 -81.30 45.93
C GLN A 478 -32.61 -80.63 44.89
N ASN A 479 -32.14 -81.37 43.89
CA ASN A 479 -31.33 -80.81 42.81
C ASN A 479 -32.12 -79.76 42.00
N ILE A 480 -33.42 -79.93 41.79
CA ILE A 480 -34.26 -78.92 41.11
C ILE A 480 -34.35 -77.63 41.95
N ILE A 481 -34.50 -77.76 43.27
CA ILE A 481 -34.53 -76.60 44.19
C ILE A 481 -33.22 -75.82 44.13
N GLU A 482 -32.09 -76.51 44.14
CA GLU A 482 -30.75 -75.89 44.04
C GLU A 482 -30.56 -75.21 42.68
N ASN A 483 -30.82 -75.91 41.57
CA ASN A 483 -30.69 -75.35 40.23
C ASN A 483 -31.59 -74.12 40.01
N THR A 484 -32.83 -74.15 40.52
CA THR A 484 -33.74 -72.99 40.39
C THR A 484 -33.29 -71.80 41.23
N GLN A 485 -32.63 -72.03 42.36
CA GLN A 485 -32.03 -70.98 43.17
C GLN A 485 -30.82 -70.34 42.48
N GLU A 486 -29.96 -71.15 41.85
CA GLU A 486 -28.84 -70.67 41.04
C GLU A 486 -29.32 -69.82 39.87
N ILE A 487 -30.34 -70.28 39.13
CA ILE A 487 -30.93 -69.49 38.02
C ILE A 487 -31.43 -68.13 38.52
N VAL A 488 -32.07 -68.05 39.68
CA VAL A 488 -32.51 -66.75 40.24
C VAL A 488 -31.32 -65.83 40.51
N SER A 489 -30.24 -66.36 41.09
CA SER A 489 -29.02 -65.59 41.36
C SER A 489 -28.36 -65.08 40.08
N GLU A 490 -28.27 -65.90 39.03
CA GLU A 490 -27.71 -65.48 37.74
C GLU A 490 -28.58 -64.40 37.09
N VAL A 491 -29.91 -64.52 37.18
CA VAL A 491 -30.85 -63.52 36.63
C VAL A 491 -30.75 -62.17 37.37
N GLU A 492 -30.50 -62.17 38.68
CA GLU A 492 -30.24 -60.93 39.43
C GLU A 492 -28.96 -60.22 38.94
N GLU A 493 -27.92 -60.96 38.57
CA GLU A 493 -26.69 -60.38 38.00
C GLU A 493 -26.93 -59.80 36.60
N ILE A 494 -27.77 -60.47 35.78
CA ILE A 494 -28.20 -59.95 34.49
C ILE A 494 -29.01 -58.65 34.67
N ASP A 495 -29.91 -58.59 35.65
CA ASP A 495 -30.73 -57.40 35.92
C ASP A 495 -29.86 -56.20 36.28
N LYS A 496 -28.85 -56.40 37.15
CA LYS A 496 -27.87 -55.36 37.51
C LYS A 496 -27.02 -54.90 36.31
N SER A 497 -26.63 -55.83 35.44
CA SER A 497 -25.91 -55.50 34.20
C SER A 497 -26.78 -54.68 33.25
N THR A 498 -28.08 -55.03 33.19
CA THR A 498 -29.09 -54.32 32.40
C THR A 498 -29.29 -52.89 32.90
N GLU A 499 -29.35 -52.66 34.22
CA GLU A 499 -29.41 -51.31 34.80
C GLU A 499 -28.19 -50.46 34.41
N THR A 500 -27.00 -51.05 34.46
CA THR A 500 -25.75 -50.37 34.05
C THR A 500 -25.79 -50.02 32.55
N GLN A 501 -26.32 -50.91 31.72
CA GLN A 501 -26.47 -50.69 30.28
C GLN A 501 -27.44 -49.55 29.96
N VAL A 502 -28.50 -49.38 30.74
CA VAL A 502 -29.42 -48.23 30.60
C VAL A 502 -28.67 -46.91 30.82
N GLU A 503 -27.89 -46.80 31.90
CA GLU A 503 -27.15 -45.58 32.20
C GLU A 503 -26.11 -45.28 31.12
N SER A 504 -25.31 -46.27 30.71
CA SER A 504 -24.33 -46.09 29.62
C SER A 504 -24.98 -45.69 28.30
N THR A 505 -26.16 -46.24 27.98
CA THR A 505 -26.91 -45.87 26.76
C THR A 505 -27.33 -44.40 26.79
N LYS A 506 -27.78 -43.92 27.95
CA LYS A 506 -28.17 -42.51 28.16
C LYS A 506 -26.98 -41.56 28.08
N GLU A 507 -25.83 -41.92 28.66
CA GLU A 507 -24.60 -41.14 28.52
C GLU A 507 -24.15 -41.05 27.06
N MET A 508 -24.22 -42.16 26.32
CA MET A 508 -23.91 -42.18 24.88
C MET A 508 -24.88 -41.31 24.07
N GLU A 509 -26.18 -41.32 24.39
CA GLU A 509 -27.18 -40.46 23.75
C GLU A 509 -26.85 -38.97 23.94
N MET A 510 -26.50 -38.57 25.17
CA MET A 510 -26.06 -37.20 25.45
C MET A 510 -24.79 -36.80 24.68
N ALA A 511 -23.82 -37.72 24.59
CA ALA A 511 -22.59 -37.48 23.84
C ALA A 511 -22.85 -37.30 22.34
N ILE A 512 -23.70 -38.15 21.75
CA ILE A 512 -24.08 -38.06 20.34
C ILE A 512 -24.85 -36.76 20.04
N ASN A 513 -25.77 -36.35 20.91
CA ASN A 513 -26.45 -35.05 20.75
C ASN A 513 -25.48 -33.86 20.79
N THR A 514 -24.45 -33.95 21.63
CA THR A 514 -23.38 -32.94 21.69
C THR A 514 -22.55 -32.93 20.41
N ILE A 515 -22.22 -34.10 19.85
CA ILE A 515 -21.49 -34.22 18.58
C ILE A 515 -22.32 -33.64 17.42
N ALA A 516 -23.64 -33.90 17.39
CA ALA A 516 -24.53 -33.33 16.39
C ALA A 516 -24.58 -31.80 16.47
N ALA A 517 -24.69 -31.24 17.67
CA ALA A 517 -24.66 -29.79 17.89
C ALA A 517 -23.34 -29.16 17.43
N ASN A 518 -22.20 -29.77 17.79
CA ASN A 518 -20.88 -29.30 17.35
C ASN A 518 -20.72 -29.40 15.83
N SER A 519 -21.22 -30.46 15.20
CA SER A 519 -21.18 -30.63 13.75
C SER A 519 -21.97 -29.51 13.04
N SER A 520 -23.13 -29.14 13.58
CA SER A 520 -23.90 -28.00 13.06
C SER A 520 -23.15 -26.66 13.22
N GLU A 521 -22.44 -26.46 14.33
CA GLU A 521 -21.63 -25.25 14.54
C GLU A 521 -20.44 -25.19 13.59
N ILE A 522 -19.75 -26.32 13.36
CA ILE A 522 -18.64 -26.41 12.41
C ILE A 522 -19.13 -26.16 10.98
N ALA A 523 -20.31 -26.68 10.60
CA ALA A 523 -20.92 -26.41 9.30
C ALA A 523 -21.18 -24.89 9.10
N ALA A 524 -21.78 -24.23 10.09
CA ALA A 524 -21.97 -22.77 10.04
C ALA A 524 -20.63 -22.00 10.01
N GLY A 525 -19.62 -22.48 10.75
CA GLY A 525 -18.27 -21.91 10.74
C GLY A 525 -17.59 -22.03 9.37
N THR A 526 -17.71 -23.18 8.71
CA THR A 526 -17.14 -23.42 7.37
C THR A 526 -17.82 -22.59 6.28
N GLU A 527 -19.13 -22.37 6.36
CA GLU A 527 -19.83 -21.42 5.47
C GLU A 527 -19.30 -19.99 5.63
N ASN A 528 -19.14 -19.50 6.86
CA ASN A 528 -18.61 -18.16 7.13
C ASN A 528 -17.15 -18.00 6.65
N ILE A 529 -16.32 -19.02 6.83
CA ILE A 529 -14.95 -19.02 6.32
C ILE A 529 -14.95 -19.00 4.79
N SER A 530 -15.81 -19.78 4.14
CA SER A 530 -15.94 -19.79 2.67
C SER A 530 -16.30 -18.40 2.13
N ALA A 531 -17.27 -17.72 2.74
CA ALA A 531 -17.62 -16.35 2.38
C ALA A 531 -16.45 -15.37 2.58
N SER A 532 -15.69 -15.53 3.67
CA SER A 532 -14.51 -14.70 3.96
C SER A 532 -13.39 -14.92 2.93
N ILE A 533 -13.22 -16.15 2.41
CA ILE A 533 -12.26 -16.47 1.36
C ILE A 533 -12.65 -15.77 0.05
N GLU A 534 -13.93 -15.77 -0.32
CA GLU A 534 -14.42 -15.05 -1.50
C GLU A 534 -14.14 -13.54 -1.41
N GLU A 535 -14.39 -12.93 -0.24
CA GLU A 535 -14.09 -11.53 0.01
C GLU A 535 -12.59 -11.24 -0.08
N GLN A 536 -11.75 -12.09 0.52
CA GLN A 536 -10.29 -11.94 0.47
C GLN A 536 -9.74 -12.11 -0.95
N LEU A 537 -10.28 -13.04 -1.75
CA LEU A 537 -9.92 -13.18 -3.16
C LEU A 537 -10.24 -11.90 -3.95
N SER A 538 -11.40 -11.27 -3.68
CA SER A 538 -11.73 -9.98 -4.29
C SER A 538 -10.72 -8.89 -3.91
N ILE A 539 -10.29 -8.85 -2.64
CA ILE A 539 -9.27 -7.89 -2.17
C ILE A 539 -7.92 -8.15 -2.86
N VAL A 540 -7.49 -9.41 -2.94
CA VAL A 540 -6.25 -9.83 -3.61
C VAL A 540 -6.23 -9.36 -5.07
N ASN A 541 -7.33 -9.56 -5.81
CA ASN A 541 -7.47 -9.09 -7.19
C ASN A 541 -7.38 -7.55 -7.31
N GLU A 542 -7.95 -6.80 -6.35
CA GLU A 542 -7.87 -5.35 -6.34
C GLU A 542 -6.45 -4.84 -6.00
N VAL A 543 -5.74 -5.53 -5.10
CA VAL A 543 -4.33 -5.25 -4.81
C VAL A 543 -3.45 -5.53 -6.03
N GLU A 544 -3.68 -6.63 -6.75
CA GLU A 544 -2.97 -6.96 -7.99
C GLU A 544 -3.12 -5.83 -9.02
N ARG A 545 -4.37 -5.40 -9.29
CA ARG A 545 -4.66 -4.29 -10.20
C ARG A 545 -4.01 -2.97 -9.77
N THR A 546 -4.01 -2.67 -8.48
CA THR A 546 -3.36 -1.47 -7.92
C THR A 546 -1.85 -1.54 -8.09
N THR A 547 -1.28 -2.72 -7.92
CA THR A 547 0.16 -2.98 -8.07
C THR A 547 0.61 -2.82 -9.53
N GLU A 548 -0.18 -3.31 -10.49
CA GLU A 548 0.06 -3.07 -11.92
C GLU A 548 0.06 -1.58 -12.24
N ASN A 549 -0.92 -0.82 -11.72
CA ASN A 549 -0.97 0.63 -11.89
C ASN A 549 0.25 1.35 -11.31
N LEU A 550 0.73 0.93 -10.13
CA LEU A 550 1.96 1.48 -9.52
C LEU A 550 3.20 1.19 -10.36
N SER A 551 3.31 -0.03 -10.90
CA SER A 551 4.38 -0.42 -11.81
C SER A 551 4.34 0.42 -13.10
N GLU A 552 3.16 0.63 -13.68
CA GLU A 552 3.00 1.48 -14.86
C GLU A 552 3.35 2.95 -14.57
N MET A 553 2.91 3.49 -13.43
CA MET A 553 3.22 4.86 -13.00
C MET A 553 4.72 5.05 -12.79
N SER A 554 5.38 4.08 -12.14
CA SER A 554 6.84 4.07 -12.00
C SER A 554 7.55 4.07 -13.35
N ARG A 555 7.09 3.23 -14.29
CA ARG A 555 7.64 3.18 -15.65
C ARG A 555 7.49 4.53 -16.37
N LYS A 556 6.31 5.15 -16.30
CA LYS A 556 6.05 6.49 -16.87
C LYS A 556 6.93 7.55 -16.23
N LEU A 557 7.10 7.54 -14.91
CA LEU A 557 7.99 8.46 -14.20
C LEU A 557 9.44 8.30 -14.69
N LYS A 558 9.93 7.06 -14.77
CA LYS A 558 11.26 6.74 -15.31
C LYS A 558 11.43 7.26 -16.73
N GLU A 559 10.44 7.06 -17.59
CA GLU A 559 10.48 7.53 -18.98
C GLU A 559 10.59 9.06 -19.04
N ILE A 560 9.75 9.78 -18.28
CA ILE A 560 9.79 11.25 -18.21
C ILE A 560 11.16 11.75 -17.74
N VAL A 561 11.71 11.17 -16.67
CA VAL A 561 13.00 11.63 -16.13
C VAL A 561 14.21 11.14 -16.92
N SER A 562 14.09 10.04 -17.68
CA SER A 562 15.17 9.50 -18.51
C SER A 562 15.58 10.42 -19.65
N GLY A 563 14.69 11.36 -20.03
CA GLY A 563 15.02 12.42 -20.98
C GLY A 563 16.11 13.36 -20.44
N PHE A 564 16.18 13.57 -19.12
CA PHE A 564 17.16 14.45 -18.50
C PHE A 564 18.46 13.69 -18.23
N ARG A 565 19.58 14.34 -18.52
CA ARG A 565 20.89 13.84 -18.10
C ARG A 565 21.22 14.43 -16.74
N VAL A 566 21.24 13.56 -15.75
CA VAL A 566 21.51 13.87 -14.33
C VAL A 566 22.87 13.33 -13.97
#